data_AF-A0A0Q5K248-F1
#
_entry.id   AF-A0A0Q5K248-F1
#
_cell.length_a   1.000
_cell.length_b   1.000
_cell.length_c   1.000
_cell.angle_alpha   90.00
_cell.angle_beta   90.00
_cell.angle_gamma   90.00
#
_symmetry.space_group_name_H-M   'P 1'
#
loop_
_entity.id
_entity.type
_entity.pdbx_description
1 polymer ?
#
loop_
_entity_poly.entity_id
_entity_poly.type
_entity_poly.pdbx_seq_one_letter_code
_entity_poly.pdbx_strand_id
1 'polypeptide(L)' 'MDMHATDDEARIRGVIVQTRADVGDKSEERIADVLRQRFAEVGLDLGDDRIRALAAEVAGG' A
#
# COMPACT_ATOMS: atom_id res chain seq x y z
N MET A 1 14.81 18.53 6.59
CA MET A 1 15.07 17.26 5.88
C MET A 1 13.71 16.59 5.61
N ASP A 2 12.78 17.30 4.99
CA ASP A 2 11.35 16.90 4.91
C ASP A 2 10.90 16.42 3.53
N MET A 3 11.78 16.54 2.53
CA MET A 3 11.47 16.20 1.14
C MET A 3 11.27 14.68 0.97
N HIS A 4 11.97 13.85 1.75
CA HIS A 4 11.83 12.39 1.70
C HIS A 4 10.45 11.92 2.19
N ALA A 5 10.00 12.40 3.35
CA ALA A 5 8.70 11.98 3.92
C ALA A 5 7.51 12.31 3.02
N THR A 6 7.55 13.45 2.32
CA THR A 6 6.51 13.84 1.37
C THR A 6 6.55 12.99 0.09
N ASP A 7 7.73 12.62 -0.39
CA ASP A 7 7.90 11.76 -1.57
C ASP A 7 7.42 10.32 -1.29
N ASP A 8 7.73 9.80 -0.10
CA ASP A 8 7.30 8.47 0.33
C ASP A 8 5.78 8.39 0.49
N GLU A 9 5.13 9.40 1.08
CA GLU A 9 3.66 9.40 1.23
C GLU A 9 2.94 9.52 -0.12
N ALA A 10 3.45 10.34 -1.03
CA ALA A 10 2.94 10.43 -2.40
C ALA A 10 3.10 9.11 -3.16
N ARG A 11 4.26 8.44 -3.01
CA ARG A 11 4.51 7.11 -3.58
C ARG A 11 3.56 6.07 -3.00
N ILE A 12 3.33 6.09 -1.68
CA ILE A 12 2.40 5.19 -1.00
C ILE A 12 0.99 5.34 -1.56
N ARG A 13 0.50 6.58 -1.68
CA ARG A 13 -0.83 6.88 -2.24
C ARG A 13 -0.94 6.41 -3.69
N GLY A 14 0.10 6.60 -4.50
CA GLY A 14 0.16 6.09 -5.87
C GLY A 14 0.05 4.57 -5.94
N VAL A 15 0.76 3.85 -5.07
CA VAL A 15 0.70 2.38 -4.99
C VAL A 15 -0.69 1.90 -4.57
N ILE A 16 -1.32 2.55 -3.58
CA ILE A 16 -2.65 2.19 -3.08
C ILE A 16 -3.71 2.32 -4.18
N VAL A 17 -3.75 3.44 -4.90
CA VAL A 17 -4.73 3.68 -5.98
C VAL A 17 -4.63 2.62 -7.07
N GLN A 18 -3.40 2.30 -7.49
CA GLN A 18 -3.18 1.26 -8.51
C GLN A 18 -3.54 -0.14 -8.00
N THR A 19 -3.25 -0.44 -6.72
CA THR A 19 -3.58 -1.73 -6.10
C THR A 19 -5.09 -1.91 -5.96
N ARG A 20 -5.81 -0.85 -5.57
CA ARG A 20 -7.27 -0.87 -5.50
C ARG A 20 -7.92 -1.17 -6.86
N ALA A 21 -7.37 -0.65 -7.95
CA ALA A 21 -7.87 -0.96 -9.29
C ALA A 21 -7.61 -2.41 -9.73
N ASP A 22 -6.51 -3.02 -9.26
CA ASP A 22 -6.09 -4.37 -9.66
C ASP A 22 -6.71 -5.48 -8.79
N VAL A 23 -6.85 -5.21 -7.48
CA VAL A 23 -7.23 -6.22 -6.47
C VAL A 23 -8.26 -5.74 -5.45
N GLY A 24 -8.91 -4.58 -5.62
CA GLY A 24 -9.87 -4.04 -4.65
C GLY A 24 -11.08 -4.94 -4.37
N ASP A 25 -11.43 -5.82 -5.30
CA ASP A 25 -12.51 -6.81 -5.15
C ASP A 25 -12.04 -8.14 -4.49
N LYS A 26 -10.75 -8.25 -4.17
CA LYS A 26 -10.17 -9.45 -3.54
C LYS A 26 -10.24 -9.37 -2.01
N SER A 27 -10.04 -10.52 -1.36
CA SER A 27 -9.92 -10.59 0.10
C SER A 27 -8.79 -9.71 0.64
N GLU A 28 -9.00 -9.14 1.83
CA GLU A 28 -8.02 -8.28 2.51
C GLU A 28 -6.61 -8.91 2.61
N GLU A 29 -6.54 -10.23 2.91
CA GLU A 29 -5.28 -10.98 2.96
C GLU A 29 -4.52 -10.92 1.62
N ARG A 30 -5.24 -10.98 0.50
CA ARG A 30 -4.66 -10.91 -0.84
C ARG A 30 -4.18 -9.49 -1.16
N ILE A 31 -4.94 -8.49 -0.72
CA ILE A 31 -4.57 -7.07 -0.89
C ILE A 31 -3.31 -6.76 -0.09
N ALA A 32 -3.21 -7.24 1.15
CA ALA A 32 -2.05 -7.05 2.02
C ALA A 32 -0.77 -7.68 1.41
N ASP A 33 -0.88 -8.88 0.84
CA ASP A 33 0.23 -9.56 0.16
C ASP A 33 0.77 -8.76 -1.03
N VAL A 34 -0.14 -8.22 -1.85
CA VAL A 34 0.21 -7.38 -3.02
C VAL A 34 0.81 -6.05 -2.60
N LEU A 35 0.24 -5.40 -1.58
CA LEU A 35 0.79 -4.15 -1.03
C LEU A 35 2.21 -4.37 -0.52
N ARG A 36 2.47 -5.45 0.24
CA ARG A 36 3.81 -5.78 0.73
C ARG A 36 4.81 -5.94 -0.40
N GLN A 37 4.45 -6.66 -1.46
CA GLN A 37 5.31 -6.86 -2.61
C GLN A 37 5.61 -5.53 -3.31
N ARG A 38 4.59 -4.71 -3.59
CA ARG A 38 4.77 -3.42 -4.26
C ARG A 38 5.59 -2.42 -3.47
N PHE A 39 5.37 -2.35 -2.16
CA PHE A 39 6.17 -1.46 -1.31
C PHE A 39 7.64 -1.88 -1.32
N ALA A 40 7.93 -3.17 -1.21
CA ALA A 40 9.29 -3.68 -1.33
C ALA A 40 9.93 -3.37 -2.71
N GLU A 41 9.17 -3.49 -3.80
CA GLU A 41 9.65 -3.16 -5.16
C GLU A 41 10.06 -1.70 -5.33
N VAL A 42 9.40 -0.79 -4.61
CA VAL A 42 9.72 0.65 -4.64
C VAL A 42 10.63 1.11 -3.49
N GLY A 43 11.19 0.15 -2.73
CA GLY A 43 12.12 0.40 -1.63
C GLY A 43 11.48 0.92 -0.33
N LEU A 44 10.17 0.75 -0.17
CA LEU A 44 9.42 1.10 1.03
C LEU A 44 9.24 -0.15 1.91
N ASP A 45 9.89 -0.13 3.08
CA ASP A 45 9.67 -1.16 4.10
C ASP A 45 8.59 -0.68 5.07
N LEU A 46 7.34 -1.09 4.83
CA LEU A 46 6.22 -0.80 5.71
C LEU A 46 6.01 -1.99 6.65
N GLY A 47 5.87 -1.70 7.95
CA GLY A 47 5.53 -2.71 8.94
C GLY A 47 4.17 -3.38 8.68
N ASP A 48 4.00 -4.61 9.18
CA ASP A 48 2.82 -5.44 8.96
C ASP A 48 1.50 -4.73 9.31
N ASP A 49 1.47 -4.06 10.47
CA ASP A 49 0.33 -3.27 10.94
C ASP A 49 -0.08 -2.18 9.94
N ARG A 50 0.90 -1.50 9.35
CA ARG A 50 0.66 -0.45 8.35
C ARG A 50 0.09 -1.05 7.08
N ILE A 51 0.62 -2.19 6.63
CA ILE A 51 0.13 -2.89 5.44
C ILE A 51 -1.31 -3.38 5.65
N ARG A 52 -1.63 -3.94 6.82
CA ARG A 52 -3.00 -4.38 7.15
C ARG A 52 -3.98 -3.21 7.16
N ALA A 53 -3.61 -2.09 7.78
CA ALA A 53 -4.45 -0.89 7.78
C ALA A 53 -4.75 -0.38 6.35
N LEU A 54 -3.72 -0.38 5.48
CA LEU A 54 -3.88 0.00 4.07
C LEU A 54 -4.72 -1.01 3.29
N ALA A 55 -4.58 -2.31 3.57
CA ALA A 55 -5.39 -3.34 2.93
C ALA A 55 -6.88 -3.21 3.29
N ALA A 56 -7.19 -2.94 4.56
CA ALA A 56 -8.54 -2.69 5.03
C ALA A 56 -9.14 -1.42 4.37
N GLU A 57 -8.35 -0.36 4.19
CA GLU A 57 -8.76 0.86 3.47
C GLU A 57 -9.11 0.55 2.01
N VAL A 58 -8.31 -0.28 1.34
CA VAL A 58 -8.55 -0.68 -0.05
C VAL A 58 -9.77 -1.58 -0.21
N ALA A 59 -10.00 -2.50 0.74
CA ALA A 59 -11.11 -3.45 0.70
C ALA A 59 -12.47 -2.84 1.12
N GLY A 60 -12.44 -1.86 2.05
CA GLY A 60 -13.64 -1.22 2.61
C GLY A 60 -14.06 0.07 1.91
N GLY A 61 -13.25 0.58 0.98
CA GLY A 61 -13.54 1.78 0.19
C GLY A 61 -14.26 1.46 -1.10
#